data_AF-A0A4R0H562-F1
#
_entry.id   AF-A0A4R0H562-F1
#
_cell.length_a   1.000
_cell.length_b   1.000
_cell.length_c   1.000
_cell.angle_alpha   90.00
_cell.angle_beta   90.00
_cell.angle_gamma   90.00
#
_symmetry.space_group_name_H-M   'P 1'
#
loop_
_entity.id
_entity.type
_entity.pdbx_description
1 polymer ?
#
loop_
_entity_poly.entity_id
_entity_poly.type
_entity_poly.pdbx_seq_one_letter_code
_entity_poly.pdbx_strand_id
1 'polypeptide(L)'
;MSIPAIGVRNLRVVAYTGTADDRPGTKIQDRGVAASPRGRAGGVGPGEIGNFIITGHRVSHGRPLERAPELKNGDHVLISAGGTVYDYVITRTMTISFRKPAEKAQQNAAVPGNPGAKPTQPMLTISTCSTPEDHAAGNYWHDELGNPEHRINKIGTLVTTR
;
A
#
# COMPACT_ATOMS: atom_id res chain seq x y z
N MET A 1 -7.58 -2.17 9.62
CA MET A 1 -6.11 -2.05 9.73
C MET A 1 -5.77 -1.06 10.82
N SER A 2 -4.76 -1.38 11.62
CA SER A 2 -4.22 -0.48 12.64
C SER A 2 -2.69 -0.47 12.53
N ILE A 3 -2.08 0.70 12.69
CA ILE A 3 -0.63 0.91 12.65
C ILE A 3 -0.26 1.76 13.86
N PRO A 4 0.05 1.15 15.02
CA PRO A 4 0.22 1.86 16.28
C PRO A 4 1.27 2.97 16.23
N ALA A 5 2.41 2.72 15.58
CA ALA A 5 3.54 3.64 15.50
C ALA A 5 3.20 5.02 14.90
N ILE A 6 2.19 5.08 14.04
CA ILE A 6 1.75 6.33 13.38
C ILE A 6 0.31 6.72 13.72
N GLY A 7 -0.29 6.05 14.72
CA GLY A 7 -1.62 6.40 15.22
C GLY A 7 -2.80 5.99 14.33
N VAL A 8 -2.59 5.20 13.26
CA VAL A 8 -3.69 4.68 12.45
C VAL A 8 -4.45 3.63 13.25
N ARG A 9 -5.76 3.81 13.43
CA ARG A 9 -6.62 2.92 14.21
C ARG A 9 -7.84 2.53 13.39
N ASN A 10 -8.10 1.23 13.30
CA ASN A 10 -9.33 0.67 12.72
C ASN A 10 -9.68 1.20 11.31
N LEU A 11 -8.66 1.57 10.52
CA LEU A 11 -8.86 2.02 9.15
C LEU A 11 -9.46 0.88 8.33
N ARG A 12 -10.64 1.12 7.77
CA ARG A 12 -11.31 0.16 6.91
C ARG A 12 -10.50 -0.04 5.64
N VAL A 13 -10.26 -1.30 5.28
CA VAL A 13 -9.62 -1.70 4.02
C VAL A 13 -10.67 -2.43 3.19
N VAL A 14 -10.94 -1.94 1.99
CA VAL A 14 -11.96 -2.50 1.09
C VAL A 14 -11.27 -3.24 -0.04
N ALA A 15 -11.52 -4.55 -0.12
CA ALA A 15 -11.05 -5.38 -1.21
C ALA A 15 -11.82 -5.09 -2.50
N TYR A 16 -11.13 -5.11 -3.64
CA TYR A 16 -11.74 -4.95 -4.97
C TYR A 16 -10.96 -5.70 -6.05
N THR A 17 -11.55 -5.93 -7.22
CA THR A 17 -10.83 -6.53 -8.36
C THR A 17 -10.17 -5.45 -9.21
N GLY A 18 -8.85 -5.53 -9.39
CA GLY A 18 -8.08 -4.54 -10.13
C GLY A 18 -6.59 -4.57 -9.79
N THR A 19 -5.90 -3.46 -10.03
CA THR A 19 -4.48 -3.24 -9.71
C THR A 19 -4.35 -2.05 -8.75
N ALA A 20 -3.23 -1.94 -8.04
CA ALA A 20 -3.00 -0.79 -7.16
C ALA A 20 -3.06 0.54 -7.95
N ASP A 21 -3.66 1.56 -7.33
CA ASP A 21 -3.81 2.92 -7.86
C ASP A 21 -4.59 3.05 -9.18
N ASP A 22 -5.42 2.05 -9.49
CA ASP A 22 -6.36 2.12 -10.60
C ASP A 22 -7.63 2.91 -10.24
N ARG A 23 -8.51 3.09 -11.25
CA ARG A 23 -9.72 3.89 -11.10
C ARG A 23 -10.71 3.33 -10.05
N PRO A 24 -11.00 2.00 -10.00
CA PRO A 24 -11.79 1.42 -8.91
C PRO A 24 -11.20 1.68 -7.52
N GLY A 25 -9.89 1.46 -7.34
CA GLY A 25 -9.20 1.72 -6.07
C GLY A 25 -9.26 3.18 -5.66
N THR A 26 -9.10 4.11 -6.61
CA THR A 26 -9.20 5.56 -6.36
C THR A 26 -10.59 5.94 -5.84
N LYS A 27 -11.67 5.45 -6.50
CA LYS A 27 -13.06 5.69 -6.05
C LYS A 27 -13.35 5.19 -4.63
N ILE A 28 -12.66 4.12 -4.20
CA ILE A 28 -12.75 3.61 -2.84
C ILE A 28 -12.04 4.58 -1.89
N GLN A 29 -10.82 4.99 -2.24
CA GLN A 29 -10.00 5.88 -1.42
C GLN A 29 -10.63 7.25 -1.21
N ASP A 30 -11.34 7.78 -2.20
CA ASP A 30 -12.07 9.06 -2.10
C ASP A 30 -13.17 9.06 -1.03
N ARG A 31 -13.54 7.89 -0.50
CA ARG A 31 -14.47 7.76 0.64
C ARG A 31 -13.76 7.82 2.00
N GLY A 32 -12.46 8.09 2.02
CA GLY A 32 -11.62 8.14 3.22
C GLY A 32 -11.29 6.77 3.84
N VAL A 33 -11.40 5.71 3.06
CA VAL A 33 -11.02 4.34 3.46
C VAL A 33 -9.85 3.86 2.61
N ALA A 34 -9.16 2.80 3.02
CA ALA A 34 -8.11 2.20 2.20
C ALA A 34 -8.68 1.20 1.20
N ALA A 35 -8.00 1.05 0.06
CA ALA A 35 -8.36 0.09 -0.98
C ALA A 35 -7.33 -1.04 -1.05
N SER A 36 -7.76 -2.24 -1.42
CA SER A 36 -6.87 -3.39 -1.60
C SER A 36 -7.24 -4.18 -2.86
N PRO A 37 -6.40 -4.17 -3.91
CA PRO A 37 -6.67 -4.93 -5.13
C PRO A 37 -6.50 -6.43 -4.91
N ARG A 38 -7.37 -7.24 -5.53
CA ARG A 38 -7.37 -8.70 -5.51
C ARG A 38 -7.50 -9.28 -6.91
N GLY A 39 -6.94 -10.47 -7.13
CA GLY A 39 -7.09 -11.26 -8.36
C GLY A 39 -5.81 -11.37 -9.18
N ARG A 40 -5.91 -11.87 -10.42
CA ARG A 40 -4.74 -12.21 -11.27
C ARG A 40 -3.78 -11.04 -11.52
N ALA A 41 -4.31 -9.84 -11.67
CA ALA A 41 -3.54 -8.61 -11.84
C ALA A 41 -3.40 -7.80 -10.53
N GLY A 42 -4.02 -8.28 -9.45
CA GLY A 42 -4.04 -7.62 -8.14
C GLY A 42 -3.17 -8.33 -7.12
N GLY A 43 -3.33 -7.95 -5.85
CA GLY A 43 -2.65 -8.55 -4.73
C GLY A 43 -3.34 -9.80 -4.18
N VAL A 44 -2.73 -10.34 -3.13
CA VAL A 44 -3.32 -11.41 -2.31
C VAL A 44 -4.07 -10.81 -1.11
N GLY A 45 -4.70 -11.63 -0.29
CA GLY A 45 -5.39 -11.25 0.93
C GLY A 45 -4.47 -11.31 2.15
N PRO A 46 -4.95 -10.88 3.33
CA PRO A 46 -4.16 -10.98 4.55
C PRO A 46 -3.80 -12.44 4.85
N GLY A 47 -2.54 -12.68 5.21
CA GLY A 47 -1.99 -13.99 5.51
C GLY A 47 -1.62 -14.86 4.30
N GLU A 48 -2.07 -14.52 3.09
CA GLU A 48 -1.77 -15.30 1.89
C GLU A 48 -0.32 -15.09 1.43
N ILE A 49 0.34 -16.14 0.92
CA ILE A 49 1.67 -16.03 0.30
C ILE A 49 1.57 -15.15 -0.95
N GLY A 50 2.36 -14.07 -0.99
CA GLY A 50 2.28 -13.04 -2.02
C GLY A 50 2.28 -11.65 -1.42
N ASN A 51 1.79 -10.68 -2.18
CA ASN A 51 1.76 -9.27 -1.77
C ASN A 51 0.33 -8.81 -1.48
N PHE A 52 0.00 -8.62 -0.20
CA PHE A 52 -1.23 -7.97 0.21
C PHE A 52 -1.03 -6.46 0.10
N ILE A 53 -1.67 -5.84 -0.90
CA ILE A 53 -1.46 -4.42 -1.20
C ILE A 53 -2.59 -3.61 -0.59
N ILE A 54 -2.25 -2.51 0.09
CA ILE A 54 -3.17 -1.53 0.64
C ILE A 54 -2.74 -0.14 0.16
N THR A 55 -3.64 0.55 -0.54
CA THR A 55 -3.44 1.94 -0.96
C THR A 55 -4.37 2.85 -0.15
N GLY A 56 -3.90 4.07 0.14
CA GLY A 56 -4.72 5.08 0.81
C GLY A 56 -4.19 6.50 0.56
N HIS A 57 -5.11 7.46 0.60
CA HIS A 57 -4.77 8.87 0.45
C HIS A 57 -3.83 9.34 1.57
N ARG A 58 -2.81 10.11 1.18
CA ARG A 58 -1.89 10.72 2.15
C ARG A 58 -2.48 11.96 2.78
N VAL A 59 -2.88 12.93 1.96
CA VAL A 59 -3.19 14.31 2.40
C VAL A 59 -4.66 14.71 2.19
N SER A 60 -5.42 13.92 1.44
CA SER A 60 -6.82 14.16 1.09
C SER A 60 -7.76 13.16 1.75
N HIS A 61 -9.08 13.43 1.69
CA HIS A 61 -10.16 12.53 2.12
C HIS A 61 -9.91 11.88 3.50
N GLY A 62 -9.76 12.71 4.52
CA GLY A 62 -9.50 12.23 5.89
C GLY A 62 -8.06 11.75 6.14
N ARG A 63 -7.18 11.86 5.14
CA ARG A 63 -5.72 11.69 5.23
C ARG A 63 -5.28 10.41 5.99
N PRO A 64 -5.88 9.24 5.68
CA PRO A 64 -5.72 8.04 6.50
C PRO A 64 -4.28 7.52 6.57
N LEU A 65 -3.43 7.86 5.60
CA LEU A 65 -2.03 7.45 5.54
C LEU A 65 -1.04 8.64 5.55
N GLU A 66 -1.44 9.80 6.09
CA GLU A 66 -0.62 11.01 6.18
C GLU A 66 0.81 10.73 6.66
N ARG A 67 0.90 9.97 7.75
CA ARG A 67 2.13 9.64 8.47
C ARG A 67 2.76 8.31 8.03
N ALA A 68 2.22 7.64 7.01
CA ALA A 68 2.79 6.39 6.51
C ALA A 68 4.29 6.48 6.15
N PRO A 69 4.82 7.61 5.61
CA PRO A 69 6.25 7.76 5.36
C PRO A 69 7.13 7.67 6.61
N GLU A 70 6.59 7.98 7.79
CA GLU A 70 7.31 7.93 9.07
C GLU A 70 7.55 6.50 9.57
N LEU A 71 6.87 5.50 9.00
CA LEU A 71 7.06 4.10 9.39
C LEU A 71 8.49 3.63 9.16
N LYS A 72 9.02 2.94 10.15
CA LYS A 72 10.39 2.42 10.17
C LYS A 72 10.38 0.90 10.14
N ASN A 73 11.53 0.33 9.81
CA ASN A 73 11.73 -1.10 9.95
C ASN A 73 11.52 -1.52 11.41
N GLY A 74 10.75 -2.59 11.64
CA GLY A 74 10.33 -3.03 12.96
C GLY A 74 8.93 -2.57 13.37
N ASP A 75 8.34 -1.57 12.70
CA ASP A 75 6.99 -1.12 13.04
C ASP A 75 5.93 -2.16 12.63
N HIS A 76 4.91 -2.31 13.47
CA HIS A 76 3.84 -3.29 13.30
C HIS A 76 2.63 -2.73 12.55
N VAL A 77 2.11 -3.52 11.62
CA VAL A 77 0.86 -3.31 10.91
C VAL A 77 -0.08 -4.48 11.20
N LEU A 78 -1.19 -4.16 11.88
CA LEU A 78 -2.18 -5.14 12.32
C LEU A 78 -3.38 -5.13 11.36
N ILE A 79 -3.66 -6.28 10.77
CA ILE A 79 -4.81 -6.48 9.90
C ILE A 79 -5.79 -7.43 10.57
N SER A 80 -6.99 -6.95 10.86
CA SER A 80 -8.08 -7.80 11.37
C SER A 80 -9.00 -8.19 10.22
N ALA A 81 -9.17 -9.49 9.98
CA ALA A 81 -10.06 -10.03 8.96
C ALA A 81 -10.58 -11.41 9.38
N GLY A 82 -11.88 -11.65 9.24
CA GLY A 82 -12.48 -12.96 9.52
C GLY A 82 -12.30 -13.46 10.96
N GLY A 83 -12.15 -12.56 11.94
CA GLY A 83 -11.87 -12.92 13.34
C GLY A 83 -10.38 -13.11 13.67
N THR A 84 -9.51 -13.13 12.67
CA THR A 84 -8.05 -13.27 12.83
C THR A 84 -7.35 -11.93 12.75
N VAL A 85 -6.31 -11.75 13.54
CA VAL A 85 -5.35 -10.63 13.47
C VAL A 85 -4.05 -11.11 12.86
N TYR A 86 -3.71 -10.56 11.70
CA TYR A 86 -2.46 -10.76 10.99
C TYR A 86 -1.50 -9.63 11.35
N ASP A 87 -0.36 -9.98 11.93
CA ASP A 87 0.65 -9.02 12.38
C ASP A 87 1.81 -9.02 11.39
N TYR A 88 1.98 -7.90 10.68
CA TYR A 88 3.07 -7.68 9.75
C TYR A 88 4.08 -6.72 10.34
N VAL A 89 5.36 -6.98 10.14
CA VAL A 89 6.44 -6.06 10.53
C VAL A 89 7.03 -5.40 9.29
N ILE A 90 7.17 -4.09 9.30
CA ILE A 90 7.82 -3.34 8.22
C ILE A 90 9.30 -3.71 8.13
N THR A 91 9.79 -3.99 6.93
CA THR A 91 11.16 -4.43 6.65
C THR A 91 11.88 -3.56 5.62
N ARG A 92 11.15 -2.81 4.79
CA ARG A 92 11.75 -1.99 3.73
C ARG A 92 10.83 -0.84 3.32
N THR A 93 11.43 0.26 2.86
CA THR A 93 10.74 1.32 2.11
C THR A 93 11.16 1.27 0.64
N MET A 94 10.22 1.47 -0.28
CA MET A 94 10.47 1.66 -1.71
C MET A 94 9.81 2.97 -2.17
N THR A 95 10.42 3.60 -3.17
CA THR A 95 9.80 4.71 -3.91
C THR A 95 9.49 4.24 -5.32
N ILE A 96 8.29 4.52 -5.80
CA ILE A 96 7.82 4.13 -7.13
C ILE A 96 7.46 5.39 -7.90
N SER A 97 8.01 5.59 -9.10
CA SER A 97 7.60 6.61 -10.06
C SER A 97 6.59 6.03 -11.04
N PHE A 98 5.42 6.66 -11.13
CA PHE A 98 4.36 6.27 -12.06
C PHE A 98 4.67 6.62 -13.51
N ARG A 99 5.71 7.43 -13.76
CA ARG A 99 6.25 7.67 -15.10
C ARG A 99 7.04 6.48 -15.63
N LYS A 100 7.36 5.50 -14.78
CA LYS A 100 8.11 4.30 -15.14
C LYS A 100 7.24 3.05 -14.99
N PRO A 101 6.74 2.48 -16.10
CA PRO A 101 5.92 1.26 -16.06
C PRO A 101 6.58 0.09 -15.30
N ALA A 102 7.91 -0.04 -15.38
CA ALA A 102 8.65 -1.06 -14.65
C ALA A 102 8.55 -0.90 -13.13
N GLU A 103 8.57 0.32 -12.60
CA GLU A 103 8.43 0.56 -11.15
C GLU A 103 6.97 0.34 -10.71
N LYS A 104 5.98 0.69 -11.54
CA LYS A 104 4.57 0.32 -11.28
C LYS A 104 4.39 -1.21 -11.21
N ALA A 105 5.10 -1.96 -12.06
CA ALA A 105 5.11 -3.42 -12.00
C ALA A 105 5.75 -3.95 -10.71
N GLN A 106 6.81 -3.29 -10.21
CA GLN A 106 7.45 -3.65 -8.93
C GLN A 106 6.50 -3.51 -7.74
N GLN A 107 5.61 -2.50 -7.73
CA GLN A 107 4.59 -2.34 -6.69
C GLN A 107 3.55 -3.46 -6.71
N ASN A 108 3.09 -3.83 -7.89
CA ASN A 108 2.03 -4.83 -8.08
C ASN A 108 2.56 -6.28 -8.09
N ALA A 109 3.87 -6.48 -8.02
CA ALA A 109 4.48 -7.82 -8.02
C ALA A 109 4.09 -8.62 -6.77
N ALA A 110 3.96 -9.95 -6.93
CA ALA A 110 3.71 -10.87 -5.83
C ALA A 110 4.85 -10.89 -4.81
N VAL A 111 6.08 -10.61 -5.24
CA VAL A 111 7.21 -10.23 -4.39
C VAL A 111 7.49 -8.75 -4.65
N PRO A 112 7.18 -7.83 -3.71
CA PRO A 112 7.38 -6.40 -3.91
C PRO A 112 8.82 -6.09 -4.37
N GLY A 113 8.96 -5.32 -5.45
CA GLY A 113 10.26 -4.98 -6.03
C GLY A 113 10.81 -6.00 -7.05
N ASN A 114 10.26 -7.21 -7.12
CA ASN A 114 10.78 -8.29 -7.96
C ASN A 114 9.68 -8.91 -8.85
N PRO A 115 9.25 -8.24 -9.94
CA PRO A 115 8.29 -8.80 -10.89
C PRO A 115 8.74 -10.17 -11.42
N GLY A 116 7.81 -11.13 -11.47
CA GLY A 116 8.07 -12.50 -11.95
C GLY A 116 8.69 -13.45 -10.91
N ALA A 117 9.16 -12.95 -9.76
CA ALA A 117 9.66 -13.82 -8.70
C ALA A 117 8.51 -14.61 -8.05
N LYS A 118 8.77 -15.89 -7.73
CA LYS A 118 7.81 -16.75 -7.03
C LYS A 118 7.75 -16.33 -5.55
N PRO A 119 6.58 -15.96 -5.01
CA PRO A 119 6.47 -15.62 -3.60
C PRO A 119 6.58 -16.88 -2.73
N THR A 120 7.27 -16.75 -1.60
CA THR A 120 7.49 -17.84 -0.63
C THR A 120 6.95 -17.49 0.76
N GLN A 121 6.55 -16.25 0.98
CA GLN A 121 6.08 -15.75 2.27
C GLN A 121 4.91 -14.76 2.10
N PRO A 122 4.09 -14.57 3.15
CA PRO A 122 3.06 -13.52 3.15
C PRO A 122 3.69 -12.14 3.37
N MET A 123 3.53 -11.25 2.38
CA MET A 123 4.06 -9.90 2.39
C MET A 123 2.92 -8.87 2.36
N LEU A 124 3.23 -7.67 2.79
CA LEU A 124 2.33 -6.52 2.81
C LEU A 124 2.99 -5.35 2.10
N THR A 125 2.22 -4.59 1.33
CA THR A 125 2.61 -3.27 0.82
C THR A 125 1.59 -2.23 1.28
N ILE A 126 2.01 -1.25 2.07
CA ILE A 126 1.24 -0.03 2.33
C ILE A 126 1.75 1.06 1.40
N SER A 127 0.89 1.61 0.54
CA SER A 127 1.27 2.60 -0.47
C SER A 127 0.50 3.91 -0.31
N THR A 128 1.20 5.03 -0.43
CA THR A 128 0.60 6.38 -0.42
C THR A 128 1.41 7.36 -1.27
N CYS A 129 0.83 8.51 -1.63
CA CYS A 129 1.46 9.51 -2.49
C CYS A 129 2.60 10.27 -1.81
N SER A 130 3.64 10.64 -2.56
CA SER A 130 4.70 11.55 -2.11
C SER A 130 4.40 13.02 -2.41
N THR A 131 3.12 13.42 -2.46
CA THR A 131 2.72 14.76 -2.94
C THR A 131 3.49 15.92 -2.28
N PRO A 132 3.66 15.95 -0.94
CA PRO A 132 4.47 16.98 -0.28
C PRO A 132 5.93 17.04 -0.77
N GLU A 133 6.60 15.89 -0.92
CA GLU A 133 8.00 15.82 -1.35
C GLU A 133 8.13 16.16 -2.84
N ASP A 134 7.19 15.70 -3.66
CA ASP A 134 7.10 16.05 -5.09
C ASP A 134 6.99 17.57 -5.26
N HIS A 135 6.04 18.20 -4.58
CA HIS A 135 5.85 19.65 -4.67
C HIS A 135 7.05 20.43 -4.13
N ALA A 136 7.68 19.98 -3.04
CA ALA A 136 8.90 20.58 -2.51
C ALA A 136 10.08 20.50 -3.49
N ALA A 137 10.11 19.46 -4.34
CA ALA A 137 11.09 19.30 -5.42
C ALA A 137 10.67 20.00 -6.73
N GLY A 138 9.55 20.73 -6.76
CA GLY A 138 9.02 21.38 -7.96
C GLY A 138 8.35 20.44 -8.96
N ASN A 139 8.03 19.20 -8.55
CA ASN A 139 7.30 18.23 -9.36
C ASN A 139 5.79 18.34 -9.11
N TYR A 140 5.05 18.72 -10.14
CA TYR A 140 3.58 18.81 -10.12
C TYR A 140 2.92 17.85 -11.11
N TRP A 141 3.67 16.88 -11.63
CA TRP A 141 3.16 15.90 -12.57
C TRP A 141 2.10 15.00 -11.92
N HIS A 142 1.08 14.66 -12.71
CA HIS A 142 0.12 13.62 -12.37
C HIS A 142 -0.24 12.82 -13.62
N ASP A 143 -0.70 11.58 -13.44
CA ASP A 143 -1.27 10.78 -14.53
C ASP A 143 -2.70 11.20 -14.89
N GLU A 144 -3.32 10.50 -15.85
CA GLU A 144 -4.70 10.74 -16.31
C GLU A 144 -5.77 10.55 -15.21
N LEU A 145 -5.43 9.82 -14.13
CA LEU A 145 -6.30 9.60 -12.98
C LEU A 145 -6.05 10.63 -11.87
N GLY A 146 -5.11 11.56 -12.07
CA GLY A 146 -4.71 12.55 -11.07
C GLY A 146 -3.76 12.00 -10.01
N ASN A 147 -3.16 10.82 -10.22
CA ASN A 147 -2.16 10.30 -9.30
C ASN A 147 -0.86 11.08 -9.44
N PRO A 148 -0.28 11.63 -8.35
CA PRO A 148 1.06 12.20 -8.36
C PRO A 148 2.09 11.16 -8.79
N GLU A 149 3.25 11.64 -9.25
CA GLU A 149 4.32 10.77 -9.77
C GLU A 149 4.74 9.70 -8.78
N HIS A 150 5.10 10.11 -7.56
CA HIS A 150 5.75 9.19 -6.66
C HIS A 150 4.78 8.56 -5.65
N ARG A 151 5.00 7.28 -5.38
CA ARG A 151 4.48 6.56 -4.22
C ARG A 151 5.60 6.22 -3.26
N ILE A 152 5.29 6.31 -1.96
CA ILE A 152 6.08 5.74 -0.88
C ILE A 152 5.41 4.42 -0.46
N ASN A 153 6.12 3.33 -0.67
CA ASN A 153 5.68 1.99 -0.33
C ASN A 153 6.42 1.49 0.90
N LYS A 154 5.68 1.09 1.93
CA LYS A 154 6.20 0.39 3.10
C LYS A 154 5.92 -1.09 2.94
N ILE A 155 6.98 -1.89 2.90
CA ILE A 155 6.92 -3.33 2.72
C ILE A 155 7.04 -4.00 4.09
N GLY A 156 6.17 -4.96 4.36
CA GLY A 156 6.23 -5.78 5.56
C GLY A 156 6.11 -7.27 5.28
N THR A 157 6.45 -8.07 6.27
CA THR A 157 6.33 -9.54 6.25
C THR A 157 5.51 -9.99 7.45
N LEU A 158 4.65 -10.98 7.25
CA LEU A 158 3.84 -11.54 8.34
C LEU A 158 4.76 -12.21 9.36
N VAL A 159 4.57 -11.90 10.64
CA VAL A 159 5.33 -12.49 11.74
C VAL A 159 4.46 -13.36 12.66
N THR A 160 3.18 -13.04 12.80
CA THR A 160 2.26 -13.85 13.62
C THR A 160 0.79 -13.70 13.21
N THR A 161 -0.02 -14.67 13.58
CA THR A 161 -1.48 -14.68 13.46
C THR A 161 -2.10 -15.05 14.80
N ARG A 162 -3.12 -14.32 15.25
CA ARG A 162 -3.81 -14.58 16.51
C ARG A 162 -5.30 -14.32 16.41
#